data_AF-A0A3D0D4G4-F1
#
_entry.id   AF-A0A3D0D4G4-F1
#
_cell.length_a   1.000
_cell.length_b   1.000
_cell.length_c   1.000
_cell.angle_alpha   90.00
_cell.angle_beta   90.00
_cell.angle_gamma   90.00
#
_symmetry.space_group_name_H-M   'P 1'
#
loop_
_entity.id
_entity.type
_entity.pdbx_description
1 polymer ?
#
loop_
_entity_poly.entity_id
_entity_poly.type
_entity_poly.pdbx_seq_one_letter_code
_entity_poly.pdbx_strand_id
1 'polypeptide(L)'
;MLAPIAIGMVGLQFALFTNGLALLGIDAAPAGEGGLDPAKSIGVAGSWIAAISLLFMSFFLLIGAPFGTEGLAAEVQIMFSAISGMYGFLFLGFGIVQVRGWDLRPVGNAALGAAIMQVIEVIIIAARWGLDLNNIITEIVLLIYVVALVGFWRTTHGELQPRTQGWLLLLAWLGTFYFLFWSGGLLPVPGS
;
A
#
# COMPACT_ATOMS: atom_id res chain seq x y z
N MET A 1 8.11 -19.33 5.51
CA MET A 1 8.96 -18.39 4.76
C MET A 1 8.37 -16.99 4.89
N LEU A 2 9.02 -16.06 5.60
CA LEU A 2 8.48 -14.72 5.92
C LEU A 2 9.19 -13.54 5.20
N ALA A 3 10.28 -13.82 4.48
CA ALA A 3 11.11 -12.82 3.80
C ALA A 3 10.43 -11.93 2.73
N PRO A 4 9.49 -12.41 1.89
CA PRO A 4 8.93 -11.58 0.80
C PRO A 4 8.02 -10.46 1.33
N ILE A 5 7.36 -10.67 2.46
CA ILE A 5 6.46 -9.68 3.09
C ILE A 5 7.27 -8.45 3.52
N ALA A 6 8.40 -8.66 4.19
CA ALA A 6 9.25 -7.57 4.63
C ALA A 6 9.73 -6.68 3.48
N ILE A 7 10.12 -7.27 2.34
CA ILE A 7 10.56 -6.53 1.15
C ILE A 7 9.42 -5.68 0.58
N GLY A 8 8.23 -6.26 0.40
CA GLY A 8 7.07 -5.53 -0.09
C GLY A 8 6.66 -4.38 0.83
N MET A 9 6.67 -4.62 2.15
CA MET A 9 6.34 -3.59 3.14
C MET A 9 7.36 -2.47 3.17
N VAL A 10 8.66 -2.74 3.03
CA VAL A 10 9.68 -1.68 2.94
C VAL A 10 9.43 -0.76 1.74
N GLY A 11 9.18 -1.32 0.56
CA GLY A 11 8.90 -0.47 -0.61
C GLY A 11 7.60 0.32 -0.47
N LEU A 12 6.56 -0.29 0.11
CA LEU A 12 5.33 0.42 0.46
C LEU A 12 5.60 1.57 1.45
N GLN A 13 6.45 1.37 2.46
CA GLN A 13 6.83 2.42 3.40
C GLN A 13 7.45 3.63 2.69
N PHE A 14 8.38 3.40 1.76
CA PHE A 14 8.97 4.48 0.98
C PHE A 14 7.90 5.26 0.21
N ALA A 15 7.01 4.57 -0.51
CA ALA A 15 5.98 5.25 -1.28
C ALA A 15 5.01 6.05 -0.41
N LEU A 16 4.52 5.49 0.69
CA LEU A 16 3.59 6.18 1.58
C LEU A 16 4.24 7.42 2.21
N PHE A 17 5.49 7.30 2.66
CA PHE A 17 6.22 8.40 3.27
C PHE A 17 6.49 9.51 2.25
N THR A 18 7.10 9.19 1.11
CA THR A 18 7.49 10.20 0.12
C THR A 18 6.27 10.88 -0.50
N ASN A 19 5.21 10.14 -0.83
CA ASN A 19 3.99 10.73 -1.35
C ASN A 19 3.22 11.51 -0.27
N GLY A 20 3.26 11.06 0.99
CA GLY A 20 2.69 11.77 2.12
C GLY A 20 3.33 13.14 2.31
N LEU A 21 4.66 13.20 2.38
CA LEU A 21 5.41 14.45 2.51
C LEU A 21 5.16 15.40 1.32
N ALA A 22 5.17 14.86 0.10
CA ALA A 22 4.90 15.64 -1.11
C ALA A 22 3.54 16.33 -1.07
N LEU A 23 2.48 15.61 -0.68
CA LEU A 23 1.13 16.14 -0.56
C LEU A 23 0.98 17.16 0.58
N LEU A 24 1.85 17.09 1.59
CA LEU A 24 1.91 18.09 2.67
C LEU A 24 2.66 19.37 2.26
N GLY A 25 3.32 19.36 1.11
CA GLY A 25 4.14 20.45 0.58
C GLY A 25 5.58 20.43 1.08
N ILE A 26 6.03 19.34 1.71
CA ILE A 26 7.41 19.19 2.19
C ILE A 26 8.26 18.71 1.00
N ASP A 27 9.32 19.45 0.69
CA ASP A 27 10.19 19.23 -0.47
C ASP A 27 9.47 19.20 -1.82
N ALA A 28 8.30 19.85 -1.91
CA ALA A 28 7.48 19.90 -3.12
C ALA A 28 7.96 20.96 -4.13
N ALA A 29 8.82 21.90 -3.71
CA ALA A 29 9.40 22.92 -4.59
C ALA A 29 10.73 22.44 -5.17
N PRO A 30 11.04 22.74 -6.45
CA PRO A 30 12.38 22.55 -6.99
C PRO A 30 13.43 23.26 -6.13
N ALA A 31 14.61 22.67 -5.98
CA ALA A 31 15.69 23.23 -5.16
C ALA A 31 16.23 24.59 -5.66
N GLY A 32 15.84 25.02 -6.88
CA GLY A 32 16.20 26.31 -7.47
C GLY A 32 15.52 26.52 -8.83
N GLU A 33 15.73 27.68 -9.45
CA GLU A 33 15.26 27.96 -10.81
C GLU A 33 15.88 26.97 -11.80
N GLY A 34 15.05 26.29 -12.59
CA GLY A 34 15.48 25.22 -13.50
C GLY A 34 15.73 23.86 -12.82
N GLY A 35 15.48 23.75 -11.52
CA GLY A 35 15.55 22.47 -10.80
C GLY A 35 14.57 21.43 -11.34
N LEU A 36 14.93 20.16 -11.22
CA LEU A 36 14.06 19.05 -11.61
C LEU A 36 12.78 19.06 -10.77
N ASP A 37 11.67 18.69 -11.41
CA ASP A 37 10.36 18.56 -10.77
C ASP A 37 10.40 17.46 -9.67
N PRO A 38 10.24 17.82 -8.38
CA PRO A 38 10.25 16.85 -7.29
C PRO A 38 9.20 15.77 -7.43
N ALA A 39 8.05 16.05 -8.07
CA ALA A 39 6.99 15.06 -8.28
C ALA A 39 7.46 13.87 -9.12
N LYS A 40 8.34 14.12 -10.10
CA LYS A 40 8.96 13.04 -10.90
C LYS A 40 9.93 12.21 -10.06
N SER A 41 10.72 12.86 -9.20
CA SER A 41 11.63 12.19 -8.27
C SER A 41 10.87 11.31 -7.28
N ILE A 42 9.74 11.80 -6.74
CA ILE A 42 8.86 11.02 -5.86
C ILE A 42 8.21 9.86 -6.61
N GLY A 43 7.81 10.08 -7.88
CA GLY A 43 7.29 9.01 -8.74
C GLY A 43 8.30 7.87 -8.91
N VAL A 44 9.56 8.19 -9.21
CA VAL A 44 10.61 7.20 -9.42
C VAL A 44 11.09 6.57 -8.10
N ALA A 45 11.32 7.37 -7.06
CA ALA A 45 11.91 6.90 -5.80
C ALA A 45 10.89 6.25 -4.86
N GLY A 46 9.64 6.73 -4.83
CA GLY A 46 8.59 6.18 -3.97
C GLY A 46 7.75 5.15 -4.71
N SER A 47 6.96 5.61 -5.68
CA SER A 47 5.88 4.82 -6.27
C SER A 47 6.39 3.62 -7.07
N TRP A 48 7.50 3.73 -7.82
CA TRP A 48 8.07 2.59 -8.54
C TRP A 48 8.72 1.56 -7.61
N ILE A 49 9.37 1.98 -6.52
CA ILE A 49 9.94 1.06 -5.52
C ILE A 49 8.82 0.24 -4.87
N ALA A 50 7.72 0.89 -4.47
CA ALA A 50 6.55 0.17 -3.97
C ALA A 50 5.98 -0.80 -5.03
N ALA A 51 5.80 -0.35 -6.27
CA ALA A 51 5.29 -1.19 -7.34
C ALA A 51 6.12 -2.47 -7.53
N ILE A 52 7.43 -2.33 -7.67
CA ILE A 52 8.33 -3.46 -7.92
C ILE A 52 8.37 -4.41 -6.72
N SER A 53 8.53 -3.87 -5.51
CA SER A 53 8.63 -4.68 -4.29
C SER A 53 7.33 -5.42 -3.97
N LEU A 54 6.17 -4.78 -4.14
CA LEU A 54 4.87 -5.38 -3.89
C LEU A 54 4.49 -6.41 -4.96
N LEU A 55 4.79 -6.13 -6.23
CA LEU A 55 4.59 -7.13 -7.30
C LEU A 55 5.50 -8.33 -7.08
N PHE A 56 6.77 -8.12 -6.70
CA PHE A 56 7.68 -9.20 -6.36
C PHE A 56 7.15 -10.04 -5.19
N MET A 57 6.72 -9.39 -4.09
CA MET A 57 6.06 -10.05 -2.96
C MET A 57 4.85 -10.86 -3.41
N SER A 58 3.97 -10.27 -4.22
CA SER A 58 2.77 -10.91 -4.75
C SER A 58 3.10 -12.18 -5.52
N PHE A 59 3.96 -12.10 -6.54
CA PHE A 59 4.35 -13.27 -7.33
C PHE A 59 5.03 -14.34 -6.48
N PHE A 60 5.89 -13.95 -5.54
CA PHE A 60 6.58 -14.91 -4.67
C PHE A 60 5.60 -15.67 -3.76
N LEU A 61 4.63 -14.96 -3.16
CA LEU A 61 3.60 -15.58 -2.33
C LEU A 61 2.69 -16.49 -3.15
N LEU A 62 2.31 -16.10 -4.37
CA LEU A 62 1.51 -16.95 -5.26
C LEU A 62 2.24 -18.24 -5.64
N ILE A 63 3.53 -18.16 -5.98
CA ILE A 63 4.35 -19.33 -6.32
C ILE A 63 4.55 -20.25 -5.11
N GLY A 64 4.67 -19.68 -3.91
CA GLY A 64 4.86 -20.46 -2.68
C GLY A 64 3.62 -21.20 -2.18
N ALA A 65 2.41 -20.83 -2.65
CA ALA A 65 1.16 -21.49 -2.27
C ALA A 65 0.19 -21.51 -3.47
N PRO A 66 0.52 -22.22 -4.56
CA PRO A 66 -0.30 -22.25 -5.75
C PRO A 66 -1.63 -22.96 -5.43
N PHE A 67 -2.75 -22.35 -5.80
CA PHE A 67 -4.12 -22.88 -5.65
C PHE A 67 -4.66 -23.01 -4.21
N GLY A 68 -3.91 -22.67 -3.18
CA GLY A 68 -4.44 -22.50 -1.81
C GLY A 68 -4.90 -23.79 -1.15
N THR A 69 -4.40 -24.94 -1.59
CA THR A 69 -4.96 -26.26 -1.24
C THR A 69 -4.47 -26.80 0.12
N GLU A 70 -3.56 -26.11 0.81
CA GLU A 70 -2.86 -26.61 2.01
C GLU A 70 -3.26 -25.86 3.32
N GLY A 71 -4.55 -25.62 3.53
CA GLY A 71 -5.08 -25.10 4.79
C GLY A 71 -4.88 -23.59 5.01
N LEU A 72 -5.18 -23.13 6.23
CA LEU A 72 -5.31 -21.70 6.57
C LEU A 72 -4.08 -20.86 6.19
N ALA A 73 -2.87 -21.41 6.35
CA ALA A 73 -1.64 -20.69 6.01
C ALA A 73 -1.54 -20.38 4.51
N ALA A 74 -1.99 -21.29 3.64
CA ALA A 74 -2.03 -21.08 2.20
C ALA A 74 -3.08 -20.04 1.78
N GLU A 75 -4.24 -20.04 2.44
CA GLU A 75 -5.29 -19.02 2.23
C GLU A 75 -4.78 -17.61 2.59
N VAL A 76 -4.14 -17.48 3.75
CA VAL A 76 -3.52 -16.23 4.21
C VAL A 76 -2.48 -15.75 3.21
N GLN A 77 -1.60 -16.65 2.75
CA GLN A 77 -0.56 -16.33 1.78
C GLN A 77 -1.13 -15.81 0.44
N ILE A 78 -2.20 -16.44 -0.08
CA ILE A 78 -2.87 -15.98 -1.30
C ILE A 78 -3.55 -14.63 -1.08
N MET A 79 -4.15 -14.40 0.08
CA MET A 79 -4.75 -13.11 0.41
C MET A 79 -3.70 -11.99 0.40
N PHE A 80 -2.57 -12.19 1.08
CA PHE A 80 -1.46 -11.23 1.05
C PHE A 80 -0.86 -11.07 -0.35
N SER A 81 -0.88 -12.12 -1.18
CA SER A 81 -0.51 -12.03 -2.60
C SER A 81 -1.47 -11.13 -3.38
N ALA A 82 -2.78 -11.27 -3.19
CA ALA A 82 -3.79 -10.45 -3.86
C ALA A 82 -3.67 -8.98 -3.46
N ILE A 83 -3.59 -8.70 -2.15
CA ILE A 83 -3.40 -7.37 -1.57
C ILE A 83 -2.17 -6.69 -2.17
N SER A 84 -1.01 -7.36 -2.07
CA SER A 84 0.25 -6.80 -2.58
C SER A 84 0.23 -6.60 -4.10
N GLY A 85 -0.40 -7.51 -4.86
CA GLY A 85 -0.57 -7.35 -6.30
C GLY A 85 -1.41 -6.12 -6.64
N MET A 86 -2.54 -5.94 -5.96
CA MET A 86 -3.44 -4.79 -6.12
C MET A 86 -2.71 -3.47 -5.88
N TYR A 87 -2.04 -3.32 -4.73
CA TYR A 87 -1.26 -2.10 -4.45
C TYR A 87 -0.07 -1.93 -5.40
N GLY A 88 0.61 -3.02 -5.76
CA GLY A 88 1.72 -3.01 -6.70
C GLY A 88 1.34 -2.43 -8.06
N PHE A 89 0.21 -2.85 -8.62
CA PHE A 89 -0.32 -2.30 -9.86
C PHE A 89 -0.81 -0.85 -9.71
N LEU A 90 -1.43 -0.51 -8.57
CA LEU A 90 -1.88 0.86 -8.32
C LEU A 90 -0.69 1.83 -8.27
N PHE A 91 0.37 1.49 -7.54
CA PHE A 91 1.59 2.29 -7.45
C PHE A 91 2.36 2.33 -8.77
N LEU A 92 2.31 1.27 -9.58
CA LEU A 92 2.86 1.28 -10.94
C LEU A 92 2.16 2.33 -11.80
N GLY A 93 0.82 2.30 -11.84
CA GLY A 93 0.01 3.27 -12.57
C GLY A 93 0.23 4.69 -12.06
N PHE A 94 0.24 4.88 -10.74
CA PHE A 94 0.50 6.17 -10.12
C PHE A 94 1.89 6.72 -10.46
N GLY A 95 2.92 5.89 -10.38
CA GLY A 95 4.29 6.26 -10.75
C GLY A 95 4.42 6.64 -12.23
N ILE A 96 3.73 5.95 -13.14
CA ILE A 96 3.70 6.33 -14.57
C ILE A 96 3.07 7.71 -14.73
N VAL A 97 1.92 7.95 -14.10
CA VAL A 97 1.22 9.23 -14.19
C VAL A 97 2.06 10.37 -13.60
N GLN A 98 2.71 10.16 -12.44
CA GLN A 98 3.61 11.15 -11.83
C GLN A 98 4.78 11.52 -12.75
N VAL A 99 5.40 10.54 -13.41
CA VAL A 99 6.53 10.79 -14.32
C VAL A 99 6.07 11.50 -15.60
N ARG A 100 4.91 11.12 -16.13
CA ARG A 100 4.39 11.61 -17.42
C ARG A 100 3.55 12.88 -17.32
N GLY A 101 3.11 13.26 -16.12
CA GLY A 101 2.19 14.40 -15.92
C GLY A 101 0.81 14.15 -16.52
N TRP A 102 0.34 12.90 -16.54
CA TRP A 102 -0.98 12.55 -17.06
C TRP A 102 -2.10 12.90 -16.05
N ASP A 103 -3.35 12.81 -16.51
CA ASP A 103 -4.51 12.93 -15.63
C ASP A 103 -4.51 11.79 -14.59
N LEU A 104 -4.65 12.15 -13.31
CA LEU A 104 -4.65 11.22 -12.19
C LEU A 104 -6.01 10.55 -11.95
N ARG A 105 -7.11 11.07 -12.51
CA ARG A 105 -8.47 10.54 -12.27
C ARG A 105 -8.63 9.05 -12.62
N PRO A 106 -8.06 8.52 -13.73
CA PRO A 106 -8.13 7.09 -14.01
C PRO A 106 -7.47 6.23 -12.92
N VAL A 107 -6.33 6.66 -12.38
CA VAL A 107 -5.66 5.97 -11.25
C VAL A 107 -6.49 6.13 -9.97
N GLY A 108 -7.11 7.28 -9.76
CA GLY A 108 -8.08 7.49 -8.69
C GLY A 108 -9.24 6.50 -8.76
N ASN A 109 -9.82 6.27 -9.94
CA ASN A 109 -10.89 5.28 -10.12
C ASN A 109 -10.42 3.86 -9.84
N ALA A 110 -9.19 3.51 -10.24
CA ALA A 110 -8.58 2.24 -9.88
C ALA A 110 -8.39 2.11 -8.36
N ALA A 111 -8.01 3.20 -7.66
CA ALA A 111 -7.90 3.21 -6.20
C ALA A 111 -9.25 2.98 -5.51
N LEU A 112 -10.35 3.52 -6.07
CA LEU A 112 -11.70 3.23 -5.56
C LEU A 112 -12.06 1.75 -5.74
N GLY A 113 -11.74 1.16 -6.90
CA GLY A 113 -11.88 -0.28 -7.12
C GLY A 113 -11.06 -1.09 -6.12
N ALA A 114 -9.82 -0.68 -5.87
CA ALA A 114 -8.95 -1.27 -4.86
C ALA A 114 -9.52 -1.13 -3.43
N ALA A 115 -10.18 0.00 -3.10
CA ALA A 115 -10.80 0.18 -1.79
C ALA A 115 -11.95 -0.81 -1.58
N ILE A 116 -12.76 -1.05 -2.61
CA ILE A 116 -13.85 -2.04 -2.57
C ILE A 116 -13.29 -3.45 -2.36
N MET A 117 -12.25 -3.81 -3.13
CA MET A 117 -11.57 -5.10 -2.96
C MET A 117 -10.99 -5.24 -1.55
N GLN A 118 -10.33 -4.19 -1.04
CA GLN A 118 -9.76 -4.18 0.30
C GLN A 118 -10.81 -4.36 1.40
N VAL A 119 -12.01 -3.78 1.25
CA VAL A 119 -13.13 -4.01 2.18
C VAL A 119 -13.61 -5.46 2.13
N ILE A 120 -13.67 -6.06 0.94
CA ILE A 120 -14.03 -7.49 0.81
C ILE A 120 -13.00 -8.37 1.53
N GLU A 121 -11.71 -8.08 1.38
CA GLU A 121 -10.63 -8.80 2.05
C GLU A 121 -10.73 -8.67 3.58
N VAL A 122 -10.93 -7.46 4.11
CA VAL A 122 -11.22 -7.18 5.53
C VAL A 122 -12.37 -8.05 6.03
N ILE A 123 -13.49 -8.09 5.30
CA ILE A 123 -14.65 -8.90 5.70
C ILE A 123 -14.29 -10.40 5.73
N ILE A 124 -13.54 -10.89 4.75
CA ILE A 124 -13.12 -12.29 4.68
C ILE A 124 -12.21 -12.64 5.85
N ILE A 125 -11.23 -11.79 6.16
CA ILE A 125 -10.28 -11.98 7.27
C ILE A 125 -11.05 -12.06 8.60
N ALA A 126 -11.89 -11.07 8.89
CA ALA A 126 -12.71 -11.04 10.10
C ALA A 126 -13.60 -12.29 10.23
N ALA A 127 -14.17 -12.78 9.12
CA ALA A 127 -15.06 -13.93 9.12
C ALA A 127 -14.32 -15.27 9.26
N ARG A 128 -13.06 -15.37 8.84
CA ARG A 128 -12.34 -16.64 8.71
C ARG A 128 -11.26 -16.84 9.76
N TRP A 129 -10.60 -15.78 10.21
CA TRP A 129 -9.33 -15.91 10.95
C TRP A 129 -9.48 -15.69 12.46
N GLY A 130 -10.68 -15.31 12.93
CA GLY A 130 -10.98 -15.18 14.36
C GLY A 130 -10.50 -13.86 14.98
N LEU A 131 -10.89 -13.62 16.24
CA LEU A 131 -10.72 -12.34 16.94
C LEU A 131 -9.55 -12.33 17.93
N ASP A 132 -8.37 -12.77 17.49
CA ASP A 132 -7.15 -12.56 18.27
C ASP A 132 -6.62 -11.11 18.10
N LEU A 133 -5.71 -10.72 18.99
CA LEU A 133 -5.15 -9.36 18.99
C LEU A 133 -4.42 -9.04 17.68
N ASN A 134 -3.74 -10.02 17.09
CA ASN A 134 -3.00 -9.84 15.84
C ASN A 134 -3.93 -9.55 14.67
N ASN A 135 -5.05 -10.27 14.57
CA ASN A 135 -6.04 -10.08 13.52
C ASN A 135 -6.76 -8.75 13.71
N ILE A 136 -7.10 -8.36 14.94
CA ILE A 136 -7.69 -7.04 15.22
C ILE A 136 -6.77 -5.92 14.75
N ILE A 137 -5.48 -5.99 15.07
CA ILE A 137 -4.51 -4.95 14.62
C ILE A 137 -4.38 -4.97 13.10
N THR A 138 -4.31 -6.15 12.49
CA THR A 138 -4.28 -6.32 11.02
C THR A 138 -5.47 -5.63 10.37
N GLU A 139 -6.68 -5.87 10.87
CA GLU A 139 -7.91 -5.26 10.36
C GLU A 139 -7.91 -3.75 10.48
N ILE A 140 -7.47 -3.21 11.62
CA ILE A 140 -7.35 -1.76 11.82
C ILE A 140 -6.41 -1.15 10.77
N VAL A 141 -5.26 -1.78 10.52
CA VAL A 141 -4.30 -1.31 9.52
C VAL A 141 -4.89 -1.39 8.10
N LEU A 142 -5.56 -2.49 7.75
CA LEU A 142 -6.25 -2.63 6.46
C LEU A 142 -7.33 -1.57 6.27
N LEU A 143 -8.12 -1.28 7.30
CA LEU A 143 -9.13 -0.22 7.28
C LEU A 143 -8.52 1.17 7.11
N ILE A 144 -7.35 1.45 7.69
CA ILE A 144 -6.62 2.69 7.44
C ILE A 144 -6.27 2.81 5.94
N TYR A 145 -5.85 1.73 5.30
CA TYR A 145 -5.60 1.76 3.85
C TYR A 145 -6.87 1.96 3.02
N VAL A 146 -8.01 1.40 3.43
CA VAL A 146 -9.31 1.68 2.78
C VAL A 146 -9.58 3.19 2.80
N VAL A 147 -9.40 3.84 3.96
CA VAL A 147 -9.58 5.29 4.10
C VAL A 147 -8.59 6.04 3.22
N ALA A 148 -7.33 5.61 3.15
CA ALA A 148 -6.32 6.23 2.30
C ALA A 148 -6.62 6.07 0.80
N LEU A 149 -7.17 4.93 0.36
CA LEU A 149 -7.58 4.70 -1.03
C LEU A 149 -8.79 5.55 -1.43
N VAL A 150 -9.80 5.61 -0.56
CA VAL A 150 -10.96 6.50 -0.76
C VAL A 150 -10.51 7.96 -0.76
N GLY A 151 -9.63 8.35 0.18
CA GLY A 151 -9.05 9.68 0.21
C GLY A 151 -8.29 10.01 -1.07
N PHE A 152 -7.53 9.06 -1.62
CA PHE A 152 -6.82 9.23 -2.88
C PHE A 152 -7.78 9.48 -4.03
N TRP A 153 -8.83 8.64 -4.17
CA TRP A 153 -9.89 8.86 -5.16
C TRP A 153 -10.50 10.25 -5.02
N ARG A 154 -10.91 10.66 -3.81
CA ARG A 154 -11.48 12.00 -3.57
C ARG A 154 -10.51 13.13 -3.91
N THR A 155 -9.23 13.01 -3.58
CA THR A 155 -8.21 14.02 -3.91
C THR A 155 -8.01 14.14 -5.41
N THR A 156 -7.93 13.03 -6.14
CA THR A 156 -7.79 13.06 -7.61
C THR A 156 -9.02 13.65 -8.33
N HIS A 157 -10.18 13.65 -7.67
CA HIS A 157 -11.43 14.25 -8.18
C HIS A 157 -11.69 15.66 -7.63
N GLY A 158 -10.75 16.23 -6.87
CA GLY A 158 -10.89 17.59 -6.31
C GLY A 158 -11.85 17.70 -5.11
N GLU A 159 -12.31 16.58 -4.54
CA GLU A 159 -13.23 16.55 -3.41
C GLU A 159 -12.54 16.57 -2.05
N LEU A 160 -11.24 16.27 -2.00
CA LEU A 160 -10.46 16.23 -0.77
C LEU A 160 -9.14 16.99 -0.96
N GLN A 161 -8.82 17.86 0.00
CA GLN A 161 -7.58 18.63 -0.03
C GLN A 161 -6.35 17.69 -0.05
N PRO A 162 -5.34 17.96 -0.90
CA PRO A 162 -4.13 17.15 -0.98
C PRO A 162 -3.46 16.90 0.38
N ARG A 163 -3.39 17.91 1.24
CA ARG A 163 -2.77 17.80 2.57
C ARG A 163 -3.46 16.76 3.46
N THR A 164 -4.78 16.64 3.37
CA THR A 164 -5.53 15.62 4.11
C THR A 164 -5.13 14.23 3.64
N GLN A 165 -5.02 14.01 2.33
CA GLN A 165 -4.52 12.75 1.79
C GLN A 165 -3.07 12.49 2.21
N GLY A 166 -2.22 13.52 2.27
CA GLY A 166 -0.86 13.40 2.79
C GLY A 166 -0.82 12.82 4.22
N TRP A 167 -1.68 13.32 5.11
CA TRP A 167 -1.82 12.77 6.46
C TRP A 167 -2.36 11.34 6.50
N LEU A 168 -3.32 11.00 5.64
CA LEU A 168 -3.83 9.62 5.54
C LEU A 168 -2.73 8.65 5.08
N LEU A 169 -1.86 9.06 4.15
CA LEU A 169 -0.72 8.26 3.74
C LEU A 169 0.30 8.09 4.88
N LEU A 170 0.57 9.13 5.68
CA LEU A 170 1.45 9.01 6.85
C LEU A 170 0.85 8.14 7.96
N LEU A 171 -0.47 8.14 8.13
CA LEU A 171 -1.14 7.22 9.04
C LEU A 171 -1.01 5.77 8.55
N ALA A 172 -1.22 5.53 7.26
CA ALA A 172 -1.00 4.23 6.64
C ALA A 172 0.47 3.78 6.75
N TRP A 173 1.43 4.70 6.58
CA TRP A 173 2.86 4.46 6.79
C TRP A 173 3.16 3.95 8.21
N LEU A 174 2.57 4.59 9.23
CA LEU A 174 2.69 4.11 10.62
C LEU A 174 2.11 2.70 10.78
N GLY A 175 0.92 2.44 10.24
CA GLY A 175 0.30 1.12 10.27
C GLY A 175 1.14 0.04 9.55
N THR A 176 1.83 0.40 8.46
CA THR A 176 2.68 -0.52 7.68
C THR A 176 3.85 -1.07 8.50
N PHE A 177 4.33 -0.36 9.53
CA PHE A 177 5.36 -0.91 10.42
C PHE A 177 4.88 -2.17 11.14
N TYR A 178 3.58 -2.28 11.40
CA TYR A 178 3.01 -3.49 11.98
C TYR A 178 3.24 -4.70 11.05
N PHE A 179 2.88 -4.56 9.78
CA PHE A 179 3.10 -5.62 8.80
C PHE A 179 4.57 -5.89 8.54
N LEU A 180 5.43 -4.87 8.55
CA LEU A 180 6.87 -5.06 8.38
C LEU A 180 7.48 -5.89 9.52
N PHE A 181 7.23 -5.51 10.76
CA PHE A 181 7.92 -6.13 11.89
C PHE A 181 7.30 -7.46 12.30
N TRP A 182 5.97 -7.55 12.39
CA TRP A 182 5.30 -8.74 12.90
C TRP A 182 4.90 -9.69 11.77
N SER A 183 4.14 -9.22 10.77
CA SER A 183 3.74 -10.08 9.64
C SER A 183 4.93 -10.45 8.73
N GLY A 184 5.98 -9.61 8.69
CA GLY A 184 7.24 -9.88 8.00
C GLY A 184 8.18 -10.81 8.76
N GLY A 185 7.85 -11.21 9.98
CA GLY A 185 8.62 -12.18 10.77
C GLY A 185 9.92 -11.65 11.38
N LEU A 186 10.10 -10.32 11.46
CA LEU A 186 11.23 -9.73 12.16
C LEU A 186 11.08 -9.83 13.69
N LEU A 187 9.84 -9.81 14.18
CA LEU A 187 9.44 -9.95 15.58
C LEU A 187 8.35 -11.02 15.72
N PRO A 188 8.25 -11.68 16.90
CA PRO A 188 7.18 -12.64 17.19
C PRO A 188 5.82 -11.95 17.27
N VAL A 189 4.78 -12.60 16.72
CA VAL A 189 3.41 -12.07 16.61
C VAL A 189 2.82 -11.79 18.00
N PRO A 190 2.22 -10.60 18.25
CA PRO A 190 1.67 -10.28 19.56
C PRO A 190 0.45 -11.15 19.85
N GLY A 191 0.40 -11.77 21.02
CA GLY A 191 -0.73 -12.61 21.42
C GLY A 191 -0.76 -14.01 20.79
N SER A 192 0.36 -14.45 20.18
CA SER A 192 0.61 -15.85 19.84
C SER A 192 1.16 -16.67 20.99
#